data_AF-A0A4Q3HP09-F1
#
_entry.id   AF-A0A4Q3HP09-F1
#
_cell.length_a   1.000
_cell.length_b   1.000
_cell.length_c   1.000
_cell.angle_alpha   90.00
_cell.angle_beta   90.00
_cell.angle_gamma   90.00
#
_symmetry.space_group_name_H-M   'P 1'
#
loop_
_entity.id
_entity.type
_entity.pdbx_description
1 polymer ?
#
loop_
_entity_poly.entity_id
_entity_poly.type
_entity_poly.pdbx_seq_one_letter_code
_entity_poly.pdbx_strand_id
1 'polypeptide(L)' 'EFLRQNALLANIWKGLGAETEAVEEPDRNHFTVLDGLSDPHHPLTRALLS' A
#
# COMPACT_ATOMS: atom_id res chain seq x y z
N GLU A 1 -3.71 -11.33 9.95
CA GLU A 1 -4.71 -10.29 10.28
C GLU A 1 -4.54 -8.99 9.51
N PHE A 2 -3.32 -8.43 9.44
CA PHE A 2 -3.06 -7.13 8.81
C PHE A 2 -3.55 -6.98 7.36
N LEU A 3 -3.39 -8.00 6.50
CA LEU A 3 -3.86 -7.91 5.11
C LEU A 3 -5.38 -7.67 5.01
N ARG A 4 -6.19 -8.43 5.77
CA ARG A 4 -7.64 -8.24 5.79
C ARG A 4 -8.05 -6.87 6.34
N GLN A 5 -7.35 -6.37 7.37
CA GLN A 5 -7.60 -5.04 7.92
C GLN A 5 -7.24 -3.94 6.93
N ASN A 6 -6.12 -4.08 6.21
CA ASN A 6 -5.69 -3.16 5.15
C ASN A 6 -6.73 -3.07 4.03
N ALA A 7 -7.21 -4.23 3.53
CA ALA A 7 -8.26 -4.28 2.52
C ALA A 7 -9.58 -3.64 3.00
N LEU A 8 -9.97 -3.86 4.26
CA LEU A 8 -11.15 -3.23 4.84
C LEU A 8 -11.05 -1.71 4.87
N LEU A 9 -9.92 -1.15 5.32
CA LEU A 9 -9.71 0.29 5.38
C LEU A 9 -9.80 0.93 3.99
N ALA A 10 -9.13 0.35 2.99
CA ALA A 10 -9.19 0.87 1.62
C ALA A 10 -10.62 0.84 1.05
N ASN A 11 -11.38 -0.23 1.33
CA ASN A 11 -12.78 -0.32 0.91
C ASN A 11 -13.68 0.73 1.57
N ILE A 12 -13.47 1.04 2.85
CA ILE A 12 -14.21 2.11 3.54
C ILE A 12 -13.94 3.45 2.86
N TRP A 13 -12.67 3.80 2.64
CA TRP A 13 -12.31 5.07 1.99
C TRP A 13 -12.84 5.19 0.57
N LYS A 14 -12.75 4.11 -0.22
CA LYS A 14 -13.34 4.04 -1.55
C LYS A 14 -14.87 4.23 -1.52
N GLY A 15 -15.55 3.61 -0.56
CA GLY A 15 -17.00 3.78 -0.36
C GLY A 15 -17.41 5.21 0.03
N LEU A 16 -16.50 5.97 0.64
CA LEU A 16 -16.68 7.38 0.98
C LEU A 16 -16.27 8.34 -0.15
N GLY A 17 -15.88 7.82 -1.31
CA GLY A 17 -15.51 8.62 -2.49
C GLY A 17 -14.06 9.11 -2.49
N ALA A 18 -13.20 8.62 -1.60
CA ALA A 18 -11.77 8.91 -1.67
C ALA A 18 -11.10 8.05 -2.75
N GLU A 19 -10.19 8.65 -3.52
CA GLU A 19 -9.30 7.90 -4.40
C GLU A 19 -8.34 7.08 -3.53
N THR A 20 -8.61 5.78 -3.42
CA THR A 20 -7.88 4.89 -2.51
C THR A 20 -7.73 3.50 -3.11
N GLU A 21 -6.52 2.96 -2.98
CA GLU A 21 -6.14 1.62 -3.40
C GLU A 21 -5.43 0.90 -2.25
N ALA A 22 -5.62 -0.42 -2.16
CA ALA A 22 -4.80 -1.29 -1.33
C ALA A 22 -3.90 -2.13 -2.25
N VAL A 23 -2.58 -1.97 -2.07
CA VAL A 23 -1.57 -2.75 -2.79
C VAL A 23 -0.96 -3.76 -1.84
N GLU A 24 -0.99 -5.04 -2.21
CA GLU A 24 -0.28 -6.11 -1.50
C GLU A 24 0.97 -6.49 -2.28
N GLU A 25 2.14 -6.34 -1.66
CA GLU A 25 3.40 -6.77 -2.25
C GLU A 25 3.69 -8.24 -1.87
N PRO A 26 3.80 -9.15 -2.86
CA PRO A 26 4.14 -10.54 -2.59
C PRO A 26 5.48 -10.66 -1.84
N ASP A 27 5.58 -11.67 -0.97
CA ASP A 27 6.81 -12.03 -0.25
C ASP A 27 7.41 -10.94 0.65
N ARG A 28 6.64 -9.88 0.95
CA ARG A 28 7.00 -8.85 1.93
C ARG A 28 6.36 -9.11 3.29
N ASN A 29 7.05 -8.67 4.33
CA ASN A 29 6.53 -8.66 5.70
C ASN A 29 6.61 -7.24 6.27
N HIS A 30 6.09 -7.05 7.48
CA HIS A 30 6.01 -5.74 8.12
C HIS A 30 7.36 -5.02 8.27
N PHE A 31 8.48 -5.77 8.30
CA PHE A 31 9.82 -5.20 8.42
C PHE A 31 10.47 -4.89 7.07
N THR A 32 10.09 -5.60 6.00
CA THR A 32 10.72 -5.48 4.67
C THR A 32 9.86 -4.73 3.65
N VAL A 33 8.61 -4.40 3.98
CA VAL A 33 7.71 -3.67 3.07
C VAL A 33 8.21 -2.26 2.73
N LEU A 34 9.00 -1.64 3.61
CA LEU A 34 9.56 -0.30 3.38
C LEU A 34 10.81 -0.31 2.48
N ASP A 35 11.40 -1.47 2.18
CA ASP A 35 12.62 -1.57 1.36
C ASP A 35 12.43 -0.89 -0.01
N GLY A 36 11.20 -0.93 -0.55
CA GLY A 36 10.83 -0.27 -1.79
C GLY A 36 11.14 1.23 -1.82
N LEU A 37 11.11 1.92 -0.68
CA LEU A 37 11.44 3.35 -0.56
C LEU A 37 12.91 3.66 -0.88
N SER A 38 13.78 2.65 -0.90
CA SER A 38 15.19 2.82 -1.26
C SER A 38 15.44 2.80 -2.78
N ASP A 39 14.45 2.41 -3.58
CA ASP A 39 14.53 2.37 -5.04
C ASP A 39 13.64 3.48 -5.66
N PRO A 40 14.21 4.44 -6.40
CA PRO A 40 13.45 5.54 -7.02
C PRO A 40 12.43 5.08 -8.06
N HIS A 41 12.57 3.87 -8.61
CA HIS A 41 11.66 3.32 -9.61
C HIS A 41 10.59 2.39 -9.02
N HIS A 42 10.68 2.06 -7.73
CA HIS A 42 9.72 1.18 -7.07
C HIS A 42 8.31 1.80 -7.02
N PRO A 43 7.23 1.01 -7.18
CA PRO A 43 5.86 1.52 -7.10
C PRO A 43 5.57 2.31 -5.81
N LEU A 44 6.05 1.82 -4.66
CA LEU A 44 5.92 2.51 -3.37
C LEU A 44 6.54 3.92 -3.37
N THR A 45 7.76 4.07 -3.90
CA THR A 45 8.43 5.38 -4.01
C THR A 45 7.74 6.30 -4.98
N ARG A 46 7.27 5.76 -6.11
CA ARG A 46 6.55 6.54 -7.12
C ARG A 46 5.20 7.06 -6.60
N ALA A 47 4.47 6.26 -5.84
CA ALA A 47 3.20 6.65 -5.22
C ALA A 47 3.36 7.77 -4.18
N LEU A 48 4.53 7.88 -3.53
CA LEU A 48 4.83 8.98 -2.60
C LEU A 48 5.03 10.33 -3.30
N LEU A 49 5.48 10.33 -4.55
CA LEU A 49 5.90 11.54 -5.28
C LEU A 49 4.86 12.03 -6.31
N SER A 50 3.74 11.31 -6.47
CA SER A 50 2.62 11.68 -7.34
C SER A 50 1.60 12.55 -6.62
#